data_AF-A0A970DW39-F1
#
_entry.id   AF-A0A970DW39-F1
#
_cell.length_a   1.000
_cell.length_b   1.000
_cell.length_c   1.000
_cell.angle_alpha   90.00
_cell.angle_beta   90.00
_cell.angle_gamma   90.00
#
_symmetry.space_group_name_H-M   'P 1'
#
loop_
_entity.id
_entity.type
_entity.pdbx_description
1 polymer ?
#
loop_
_entity_poly.entity_id
_entity_poly.type
_entity_poly.pdbx_seq_one_letter_code
_entity_poly.pdbx_strand_id
1 'polypeptide(L)'
;MEQRRVPDVVINRLPLYLRVLSEIDVEHTPIISSYDLGERTGITPGQIRKDLSMFGVFGKQGVGYDVYILRGELRRILKLNRVVNVGLVGVGNLGQAFLQYGADRQRE
;
A
#
# COMPACT_ATOMS: atom_id res chain seq x y z
N MET A 1 20.32 -16.43 10.41
CA MET A 1 19.06 -16.49 9.65
C MET A 1 19.19 -15.52 8.49
N GLU A 2 19.21 -16.04 7.27
CA GLU A 2 19.41 -15.23 6.07
C GLU A 2 18.23 -14.25 5.93
N GLN A 3 18.48 -12.95 6.12
CA GLN A 3 17.50 -11.93 5.79
C GLN A 3 17.31 -11.98 4.27
N ARG A 4 16.31 -12.72 3.79
CA ARG A 4 15.86 -12.61 2.40
C ARG A 4 15.41 -11.17 2.20
N ARG A 5 16.31 -10.37 1.64
CA ARG A 5 16.03 -8.99 1.29
C ARG A 5 14.89 -9.00 0.28
N VAL A 6 13.75 -8.45 0.68
CA VAL A 6 12.62 -8.34 -0.23
C VAL A 6 13.06 -7.48 -1.41
N PRO A 7 12.85 -7.92 -2.67
CA PRO A 7 13.27 -7.14 -3.83
C PRO A 7 12.61 -5.77 -3.87
N ASP A 8 13.35 -4.74 -4.27
CA ASP A 8 12.85 -3.36 -4.35
C ASP A 8 11.61 -3.25 -5.25
N VAL A 9 11.55 -4.05 -6.31
CA VAL A 9 10.39 -4.13 -7.22
C VAL A 9 9.10 -4.50 -6.48
N VAL A 10 9.18 -5.37 -5.46
CA VAL A 10 8.02 -5.77 -4.64
C VAL A 10 7.63 -4.61 -3.72
N ILE A 11 8.60 -3.96 -3.09
CA ILE A 11 8.38 -2.81 -2.20
C ILE A 11 7.68 -1.67 -2.96
N ASN A 12 8.11 -1.40 -4.19
CA ASN A 12 7.53 -0.36 -5.04
C ASN A 12 6.08 -0.65 -5.46
N ARG A 13 5.61 -1.90 -5.39
CA ARG A 13 4.20 -2.26 -5.69
C ARG A 13 3.27 -2.13 -4.49
N LEU A 14 3.77 -2.24 -3.26
CA LEU A 14 2.93 -2.17 -2.06
C LEU A 14 2.08 -0.89 -1.96
N PRO A 15 2.58 0.31 -2.31
CA PRO A 15 1.76 1.52 -2.31
C PRO A 15 0.56 1.45 -3.27
N LEU A 16 0.69 0.75 -4.40
CA LEU A 16 -0.40 0.55 -5.36
C LEU A 16 -1.48 -0.36 -4.77
N TYR A 17 -1.09 -1.48 -4.15
CA TYR A 17 -2.03 -2.35 -3.43
C TYR A 17 -2.74 -1.56 -2.34
N LEU A 18 -1.99 -0.79 -1.54
CA LEU A 18 -2.56 0.01 -0.46
C LEU A 18 -3.54 1.07 -0.96
N ARG A 19 -3.26 1.73 -2.09
CA ARG A 19 -4.17 2.70 -2.70
C ARG A 19 -5.51 2.05 -3.04
N VAL A 20 -5.49 0.96 -3.80
CA VAL A 20 -6.72 0.24 -4.18
C VAL A 20 -7.49 -0.24 -2.94
N LEU A 21 -6.80 -0.80 -1.94
CA LEU A 21 -7.43 -1.24 -0.69
C LEU A 21 -7.99 -0.08 0.15
N SER A 22 -7.48 1.14 -0.04
CA SER A 22 -7.98 2.33 0.66
C SER A 22 -9.24 2.91 0.00
N GLU A 23 -9.48 2.60 -1.27
CA GLU A 23 -10.68 2.98 -2.02
C GLU A 23 -11.85 1.99 -1.81
N ILE A 24 -11.59 0.83 -1.22
CA ILE A 24 -12.62 -0.17 -0.93
C ILE A 24 -13.35 0.21 0.36
N ASP A 25 -14.67 0.25 0.26
CA ASP A 25 -15.57 0.27 1.41
C ASP A 25 -15.55 -1.10 2.10
N VAL A 26 -14.98 -1.12 3.30
CA VAL A 26 -14.77 -2.35 4.08
C VAL A 26 -16.09 -2.93 4.61
N GLU A 27 -17.11 -2.09 4.83
CA GLU A 27 -18.41 -2.57 5.32
C GLU A 27 -19.13 -3.40 4.24
N HIS A 28 -19.01 -2.97 2.99
CA HIS A 28 -19.63 -3.62 1.84
C HIS A 28 -18.74 -4.71 1.22
N THR A 29 -17.42 -4.57 1.29
CA THR A 29 -16.46 -5.52 0.72
C THR A 29 -15.34 -5.80 1.72
N PRO A 30 -15.59 -6.66 2.71
CA PRO A 30 -14.61 -6.99 3.74
C PRO A 30 -13.49 -7.90 3.23
N ILE A 31 -13.74 -8.70 2.19
CA ILE A 31 -12.80 -9.65 1.60
C ILE A 31 -12.56 -9.29 0.14
N ILE A 32 -11.29 -9.31 -0.30
CA ILE A 32 -10.90 -9.15 -1.70
C ILE A 32 -10.05 -10.32 -2.18
N SER A 33 -10.31 -10.82 -3.39
CA SER A 33 -9.49 -11.87 -3.98
C SER A 33 -8.22 -11.29 -4.64
N SER A 34 -7.20 -12.14 -4.85
CA SER A 34 -6.04 -11.74 -5.67
C SER A 34 -6.41 -11.44 -7.13
N TYR A 35 -7.55 -11.95 -7.60
CA TYR A 35 -8.05 -11.68 -8.95
C TYR A 35 -8.60 -10.26 -9.02
N ASP A 36 -9.52 -9.89 -8.13
CA ASP A 36 -10.13 -8.56 -8.11
C ASP A 36 -9.11 -7.46 -7.80
N LEU A 37 -8.17 -7.74 -6.91
CA LEU A 37 -7.05 -6.83 -6.65
C LEU A 37 -6.15 -6.68 -7.89
N GLY A 38 -5.98 -7.76 -8.66
CA GLY A 38 -5.26 -7.75 -9.93
C GLY A 38 -5.92 -6.90 -11.00
N GLU A 39 -7.23 -7.05 -11.19
CA GLU A 39 -8.02 -6.25 -12.13
C GLU A 39 -7.91 -4.74 -11.85
N ARG A 40 -7.91 -4.35 -10.58
CA ARG A 40 -7.82 -2.94 -10.17
C ARG A 40 -6.40 -2.37 -10.25
N THR A 41 -5.38 -3.20 -10.08
CA THR A 41 -3.96 -2.78 -10.02
C THR A 41 -3.22 -2.99 -11.34
N GLY A 42 -3.77 -3.78 -12.26
CA GLY A 42 -3.10 -4.26 -13.47
C GLY A 42 -2.02 -5.31 -13.21
N ILE A 43 -1.96 -5.90 -12.02
CA ILE A 43 -0.94 -6.87 -11.62
C ILE A 43 -1.54 -8.27 -11.61
N THR A 44 -0.80 -9.26 -12.12
CA THR A 44 -1.33 -10.63 -12.19
C THR A 44 -1.60 -11.20 -10.78
N PRO A 45 -2.66 -12.01 -10.61
CA PRO A 45 -3.01 -12.57 -9.30
C PRO A 45 -1.89 -13.41 -8.68
N GLY A 46 -1.11 -14.11 -9.53
CA GLY A 46 0.05 -14.88 -9.10
C GLY A 46 1.17 -13.99 -8.54
N GLN A 47 1.41 -12.83 -9.16
CA GLN A 47 2.40 -11.88 -8.67
C GLN A 47 1.96 -11.24 -7.35
N ILE A 48 0.69 -10.89 -7.20
CA ILE A 48 0.13 -10.37 -5.94
C ILE A 48 0.33 -11.38 -4.81
N ARG A 49 -0.04 -12.65 -5.03
CA ARG A 49 0.16 -13.72 -4.03
C ARG A 49 1.63 -13.85 -3.65
N LYS A 50 2.52 -13.84 -4.63
CA LYS A 50 3.98 -13.94 -4.43
C LYS A 50 4.49 -12.75 -3.61
N ASP A 51 4.11 -11.54 -3.96
CA ASP A 51 4.51 -10.31 -3.27
C ASP A 51 4.07 -10.33 -1.80
N LEU A 52 2.79 -10.58 -1.56
CA LEU A 52 2.25 -10.63 -0.21
C LEU A 52 2.88 -11.77 0.60
N SER A 53 3.14 -12.94 0.01
CA SER A 53 3.77 -14.06 0.73
C SER A 53 5.18 -13.76 1.27
N MET A 54 5.88 -12.75 0.73
CA MET A 54 7.20 -12.35 1.22
C MET A 54 7.15 -11.61 2.57
N PHE A 55 5.99 -11.08 2.96
CA PHE A 55 5.83 -10.33 4.21
C PHE A 55 5.04 -11.08 5.29
N GLY A 56 4.49 -12.26 4.98
CA GLY A 56 3.70 -13.05 5.90
C GLY A 56 2.49 -13.71 5.24
N VAL A 57 1.57 -14.18 6.09
CA VAL A 57 0.31 -14.84 5.67
C VAL A 57 -0.83 -13.85 5.85
N PHE A 58 -1.31 -13.28 4.74
CA PHE A 58 -2.34 -12.21 4.75
C PHE A 58 -3.75 -12.68 4.37
N GLY A 59 -3.95 -13.98 4.14
CA GLY A 59 -5.22 -14.50 3.67
C GLY A 59 -5.32 -16.01 3.80
N LYS A 60 -6.51 -16.53 3.48
CA LYS A 60 -6.80 -17.96 3.46
C LYS A 60 -6.97 -18.42 2.01
N GLN A 61 -6.34 -19.54 1.67
CA GLN A 61 -6.44 -20.12 0.33
C GLN A 61 -7.91 -20.35 -0.04
N GLY A 62 -8.31 -19.85 -1.21
CA GLY A 62 -9.69 -19.94 -1.70
C GLY A 62 -10.68 -18.92 -1.11
N VAL A 63 -10.26 -18.09 -0.15
CA VAL A 63 -11.12 -17.06 0.46
C VAL A 63 -10.72 -15.66 0.01
N GLY A 64 -9.42 -15.36 0.00
CA GLY A 64 -8.91 -14.02 -0.32
C GLY A 64 -8.26 -13.35 0.90
N TYR A 65 -8.22 -12.03 0.86
CA TYR A 65 -7.59 -11.18 1.87
C TYR A 65 -8.65 -10.34 2.57
N ASP A 66 -8.58 -10.29 3.90
CA ASP A 66 -9.36 -9.33 4.66
C ASP A 66 -8.82 -7.92 4.38
N VAL A 67 -9.68 -7.04 3.87
CA VAL A 67 -9.31 -5.70 3.42
C VAL A 67 -8.81 -4.85 4.60
N TYR A 68 -9.45 -4.95 5.77
CA TYR A 68 -9.05 -4.19 6.94
C TYR A 68 -7.67 -4.60 7.44
N ILE A 69 -7.47 -5.91 7.61
CA ILE A 69 -6.21 -6.49 8.10
C ILE A 69 -5.08 -6.23 7.10
N LEU A 70 -5.28 -6.54 5.82
CA LEU A 70 -4.26 -6.35 4.79
C LEU A 70 -3.86 -4.89 4.67
N ARG A 71 -4.82 -3.96 4.70
CA ARG A 71 -4.55 -2.52 4.67
C ARG A 71 -3.72 -2.06 5.88
N GLY A 72 -4.04 -2.54 7.08
CA GLY A 72 -3.29 -2.25 8.30
C GLY A 72 -1.84 -2.76 8.21
N GLU A 73 -1.66 -3.98 7.76
CA GLU A 73 -0.34 -4.59 7.60
C GLU A 73 0.51 -3.89 6.54
N LEU A 74 -0.06 -3.54 5.37
CA LEU A 74 0.66 -2.79 4.35
C LEU A 74 1.10 -1.41 4.86
N ARG A 75 0.26 -0.71 5.63
CA ARG A 75 0.65 0.57 6.28
C ARG A 75 1.81 0.37 7.25
N ARG A 76 1.79 -0.71 8.03
CA ARG A 76 2.88 -1.06 8.96
C ARG A 76 4.17 -1.40 8.23
N ILE A 77 4.12 -2.21 7.16
CA ILE A 77 5.28 -2.57 6.34
C ILE A 77 5.90 -1.33 5.69
N LEU A 78 5.06 -0.45 5.14
CA LEU A 78 5.48 0.82 4.53
C LEU A 78 5.85 1.90 5.55
N LYS A 79 5.71 1.62 6.84
CA LYS A 79 5.99 2.54 7.95
C LYS A 79 5.22 3.87 7.81
N LEU A 80 3.95 3.78 7.41
CA LEU A 80 3.03 4.91 7.27
C LEU A 80 2.32 5.27 8.58
N ASN A 81 2.63 4.56 9.66
CA ASN A 81 2.12 4.77 11.02
C ASN A 81 3.05 5.64 11.89
N ARG A 82 4.02 6.32 11.29
CA ARG A 82 4.96 7.20 11.99
C ARG A 82 5.11 8.51 11.23
N VAL A 83 5.46 9.57 11.97
CA VAL A 83 5.85 10.84 11.37
C VAL A 83 7.19 10.68 10.67
N VAL A 84 7.25 11.12 9.41
CA VAL A 84 8.50 11.22 8.66
C VAL A 84 8.79 12.70 8.49
N ASN A 85 9.83 13.17 9.18
CA ASN A 85 10.28 14.55 9.06
C ASN A 85 10.98 14.74 7.71
N VAL A 86 10.47 15.66 6.91
CA VAL A 86 10.99 15.99 5.57
C VAL A 86 11.31 17.48 5.51
N GLY A 87 12.41 17.82 4.83
CA GLY A 87 12.80 19.21 4.55
C GLY A 87 12.73 19.47 3.05
N LEU A 88 12.18 20.63 2.66
CA LEU A 88 12.14 21.08 1.28
C LEU A 88 13.19 22.17 1.08
N VAL A 89 14.10 21.97 0.12
CA VAL A 89 15.13 22.95 -0.24
C VAL A 89 14.78 23.56 -1.59
N GLY A 90 14.63 24.88 -1.60
CA GLY A 90 14.18 25.64 -2.77
C GLY A 90 12.65 25.79 -2.82
N VAL A 91 12.17 27.03 -2.65
CA VAL A 91 10.74 27.37 -2.63
C VAL A 91 10.38 28.25 -3.82
N GLY A 92 10.78 27.81 -5.02
CA GLY A 92 10.26 28.35 -6.28
C GLY A 92 8.86 27.80 -6.59
N ASN A 93 8.39 27.95 -7.83
CA ASN A 93 7.02 27.55 -8.21
C ASN A 93 6.67 26.10 -7.84
N LEU A 94 7.58 25.15 -8.09
CA LEU A 94 7.37 23.74 -7.71
C LEU A 94 7.37 23.55 -6.19
N GLY A 95 8.29 24.20 -5.49
CA GLY A 95 8.37 24.10 -4.03
C GLY A 95 7.11 24.66 -3.35
N GLN A 96 6.59 25.78 -3.85
CA GLN A 96 5.31 26.32 -3.39
C GLN A 96 4.15 25.38 -3.66
N ALA A 97 4.09 24.76 -4.85
CA ALA A 97 3.06 23.78 -5.17
C ALA A 97 3.08 22.56 -4.22
N PHE A 98 4.28 22.06 -3.86
CA PHE A 98 4.42 20.98 -2.88
C PHE A 98 3.95 21.39 -1.48
N LEU A 99 4.26 22.61 -1.03
CA LEU A 99 3.81 23.11 0.27
C LEU A 99 2.29 23.27 0.34
N GLN A 100 1.66 23.78 -0.72
CA GLN A 100 0.21 23.90 -0.83
C GLN A 100 -0.47 22.53 -0.79
N TYR A 101 -0.01 21.58 -1.61
CA TYR A 101 -0.54 20.22 -1.63
C TYR A 101 -0.43 19.51 -0.26
N GLY A 102 0.69 19.70 0.44
CA GLY A 102 0.88 19.15 1.79
C GLY A 102 -0.07 19.76 2.82
N ALA A 103 -0.33 21.07 2.73
CA ALA A 103 -1.21 21.79 3.64
C ALA A 103 -2.68 21.36 3.50
N ASP A 104 -3.15 21.10 2.28
CA ASP A 104 -4.54 20.70 2.04
C ASP A 104 -4.83 19.30 2.60
N ARG A 105 -3.88 18.36 2.48
CA ARG A 105 -4.03 17.00 3.04
C ARG A 105 -3.98 16.91 4.57
N GLN A 106 -3.57 17.97 5.27
CA GLN A 106 -3.60 18.02 6.74
C GLN A 106 -4.92 18.57 7.30
N ARG A 107 -5.81 19.08 6.44
CA ARG A 107 -7.10 19.67 6.82
C ARG A 107 -8.30 18.72 6.67
N GLU A 108 -8.10 17.60 5.97
CA GLU A 108 -9.04 16.47 5.86
C GLU A 108 -8.80 15.45 6.98
#